data_AF-A0A359M4M8-F1
#
_entry.id   AF-A0A359M4M8-F1
#
_cell.length_a   1.000
_cell.length_b   1.000
_cell.length_c   1.000
_cell.angle_alpha   90.00
_cell.angle_beta   90.00
_cell.angle_gamma   90.00
#
_symmetry.space_group_name_H-M   'P 1'
#
loop_
_entity.id
_entity.type
_entity.pdbx_description
1 polymer ?
#
loop_
_entity_poly.entity_id
_entity_poly.type
_entity_poly.pdbx_seq_one_letter_code
_entity_poly.pdbx_strand_id
1 'polypeptide(L)'
;MYGNFVLTDAVLAVDGKPVRWKLAKSDNGGVRNLATADRKHLWTVDASREDQRLARQLILIPEAPVEVRGKAPIAVTLVHQSEFYRQAIGRFRLSLTSMERPERNVEVTAANRPLLSIEVSKRTEKQRTQMEEAYRAVAPSLDEPRKQLAGLRKQLDAAGVAVAQVMEDRPEGPLTAPMRIRGSFLSPGETVAAGVPAAFPQIPKGVRPDRLALANWLVSLENPLTARVQVNRAWEQFFGRGLVETSEDFGAQGDRPSHPDLLDWLAVEFMERGWSQKQLHRLIVTSDTYRQDSRVTPLLQQRDPYNRLLARGPRFRLEAEMIRDAVLSSAGLLSLKLGGPSVFPHQPEGIWDLPYSNEKWVQSKGDDQYRRGLYTFARRTAPYPSMLTF
;
A
#
# COMPACT_ATOMS: atom_id res chain seq x y z
N MET A 1 -14.15 -29.93 -12.72
CA MET A 1 -13.96 -29.06 -11.53
C MET A 1 -15.19 -29.25 -10.64
N TYR A 2 -15.19 -30.28 -9.79
CA TYR A 2 -16.35 -30.64 -8.97
C TYR A 2 -16.18 -30.01 -7.58
N GLY A 3 -17.19 -29.30 -7.06
CA GLY A 3 -17.18 -28.72 -5.71
C GLY A 3 -17.85 -27.35 -5.57
N ASN A 4 -17.92 -26.58 -6.66
CA ASN A 4 -18.57 -25.27 -6.66
C ASN A 4 -20.08 -25.44 -6.85
N PHE A 5 -20.87 -24.69 -6.09
CA PHE A 5 -22.31 -24.64 -6.29
C PHE A 5 -22.90 -23.28 -5.91
N VAL A 6 -24.06 -23.00 -6.49
CA VAL A 6 -24.90 -21.84 -6.16
C VAL A 6 -26.32 -22.34 -5.92
N LEU A 7 -26.77 -22.24 -4.68
CA LEU A 7 -28.15 -22.39 -4.29
C LEU A 7 -28.77 -20.99 -4.31
N THR A 8 -29.74 -20.76 -5.19
CA THR A 8 -30.37 -19.45 -5.33
C THR A 8 -31.49 -19.27 -4.32
N ASP A 9 -32.33 -20.29 -4.10
CA ASP A 9 -33.39 -20.26 -3.09
C ASP A 9 -33.64 -21.66 -2.52
N ALA A 10 -34.30 -21.71 -1.37
CA ALA A 10 -34.77 -22.94 -0.75
C ALA A 10 -36.18 -22.67 -0.20
N VAL A 11 -37.17 -23.45 -0.62
CA VAL A 11 -38.56 -23.31 -0.19
C VAL A 11 -38.93 -24.50 0.67
N LEU A 12 -39.57 -24.25 1.81
CA LEU A 12 -40.15 -25.27 2.68
C LEU A 12 -41.68 -25.12 2.67
N ALA A 13 -42.40 -26.23 2.50
CA ALA A 13 -43.83 -26.29 2.71
C ALA A 13 -44.18 -27.48 3.62
N VAL A 14 -45.08 -27.25 4.57
CA VAL A 14 -45.62 -28.28 5.47
C VAL A 14 -47.11 -28.34 5.27
N ASP A 15 -47.63 -29.52 4.95
CA ASP A 15 -49.05 -29.72 4.63
C ASP A 15 -49.55 -28.75 3.53
N GLY A 16 -48.71 -28.53 2.51
CA GLY A 16 -48.98 -27.59 1.41
C GLY A 16 -48.86 -26.10 1.76
N LYS A 17 -48.64 -25.73 3.04
CA LYS A 17 -48.48 -24.34 3.45
C LYS A 17 -47.00 -23.92 3.44
N PRO A 18 -46.64 -22.82 2.76
CA PRO A 18 -45.26 -22.36 2.71
C PRO A 18 -44.79 -21.83 4.07
N VAL A 19 -43.56 -22.17 4.44
CA VAL A 19 -42.87 -21.65 5.62
C VAL A 19 -41.94 -20.52 5.20
N ARG A 20 -42.01 -19.39 5.92
CA ARG A 20 -41.12 -18.25 5.70
C ARG A 20 -39.83 -18.40 6.50
N TRP A 21 -38.70 -18.20 5.82
CA TRP A 21 -37.39 -18.15 6.45
C TRP A 21 -37.10 -16.77 7.01
N LYS A 22 -36.58 -16.73 8.24
CA LYS A 22 -36.05 -15.53 8.88
C LYS A 22 -34.57 -15.36 8.63
N LEU A 23 -33.80 -16.44 8.78
CA LEU A 23 -32.35 -16.39 8.74
C LEU A 23 -31.77 -17.56 7.93
N ALA A 24 -30.75 -17.26 7.14
CA ALA A 24 -29.82 -18.27 6.64
C ALA A 24 -28.44 -18.04 7.26
N LYS A 25 -27.83 -19.12 7.77
CA LYS A 25 -26.44 -19.11 8.22
C LYS A 25 -25.69 -20.29 7.61
N SER A 26 -24.50 -20.04 7.09
CA SER A 26 -23.67 -21.06 6.44
C SER A 26 -22.26 -21.14 7.02
N ASP A 27 -21.62 -22.29 6.83
CA ASP A 27 -20.29 -22.59 7.36
C ASP A 27 -19.11 -21.95 6.60
N ASN A 28 -19.39 -20.99 5.73
CA ASN A 28 -18.42 -20.06 5.15
C ASN A 28 -18.57 -18.64 5.71
N GLY A 29 -19.25 -18.47 6.85
CA GLY A 29 -19.40 -17.19 7.55
C GLY A 29 -20.56 -16.32 7.03
N GLY A 30 -21.33 -16.81 6.04
CA GLY A 30 -22.49 -16.10 5.53
C GLY A 30 -23.61 -16.04 6.57
N VAL A 31 -24.07 -14.83 6.90
CA VAL A 31 -25.30 -14.58 7.66
C VAL A 31 -26.21 -13.72 6.81
N ARG A 32 -27.42 -14.19 6.50
CA ARG A 32 -28.40 -13.45 5.69
C ARG A 32 -29.72 -13.37 6.42
N ASN A 33 -30.20 -12.15 6.60
CA ASN A 33 -31.58 -11.90 7.02
C ASN A 33 -32.49 -12.06 5.79
N LEU A 34 -33.27 -13.13 5.75
CA LEU A 34 -34.11 -13.47 4.60
C LEU A 34 -35.45 -12.74 4.60
N ALA A 35 -35.75 -11.95 5.65
CA ALA A 35 -36.91 -11.07 5.66
C ALA A 35 -36.74 -9.83 4.76
N THR A 36 -35.49 -9.43 4.46
CA THR A 36 -35.18 -8.19 3.74
C THR A 36 -34.20 -8.35 2.57
N ALA A 37 -33.56 -9.52 2.43
CA ALA A 37 -32.53 -9.74 1.40
C ALA A 37 -33.10 -10.09 0.02
N ASP A 38 -32.42 -9.61 -1.03
CA ASP A 38 -32.58 -10.10 -2.40
C ASP A 38 -32.19 -11.59 -2.48
N ARG A 39 -33.06 -12.41 -3.07
CA ARG A 39 -32.95 -13.88 -3.08
C ARG A 39 -32.06 -14.41 -4.21
N LYS A 40 -31.30 -13.58 -4.92
CA LYS A 40 -30.55 -14.03 -6.10
C LYS A 40 -29.46 -15.08 -5.82
N HIS A 41 -28.90 -15.14 -4.61
CA HIS A 41 -27.87 -16.14 -4.26
C HIS A 41 -27.93 -16.57 -2.79
N LEU A 42 -28.92 -17.36 -2.38
CA LEU A 42 -29.06 -17.82 -0.98
C LEU A 42 -27.75 -18.38 -0.40
N TRP A 43 -27.04 -19.25 -1.12
CA TRP A 43 -25.80 -19.84 -0.66
C TRP A 43 -24.86 -20.22 -1.80
N THR A 44 -23.64 -19.70 -1.76
CA THR A 44 -22.59 -19.95 -2.77
C THR A 44 -21.35 -20.53 -2.12
N VAL A 45 -20.75 -21.53 -2.76
CA VAL A 45 -19.46 -22.12 -2.36
C VAL A 45 -18.54 -22.17 -3.57
N ASP A 46 -17.35 -21.57 -3.42
CA ASP A 46 -16.22 -21.76 -4.32
C ASP A 46 -15.16 -22.63 -3.64
N ALA A 47 -14.99 -23.84 -4.14
CA ALA A 47 -14.03 -24.83 -3.67
C ALA A 47 -12.83 -24.97 -4.63
N SER A 48 -12.64 -24.01 -5.56
CA SER A 48 -11.56 -24.06 -6.56
C SER A 48 -10.16 -24.02 -5.94
N ARG A 49 -10.01 -23.38 -4.78
CA ARG A 49 -8.75 -23.20 -4.05
C ARG A 49 -8.57 -24.17 -2.88
N GLU A 50 -9.41 -25.19 -2.79
CA GLU A 50 -9.39 -26.12 -1.67
C GLU A 50 -8.70 -27.42 -2.05
N ASP A 51 -7.67 -27.78 -1.27
CA ASP A 51 -6.91 -29.02 -1.45
C ASP A 51 -7.77 -30.26 -1.20
N GLN A 52 -8.78 -30.15 -0.34
CA GLN A 52 -9.70 -31.23 0.01
C GLN A 52 -11.15 -30.77 -0.09
N ARG A 53 -12.05 -31.69 -0.44
CA ARG A 53 -13.48 -31.40 -0.51
C ARG A 53 -14.10 -31.52 0.87
N LEU A 54 -14.62 -30.40 1.36
CA LEU A 54 -15.21 -30.27 2.68
C LEU A 54 -16.74 -30.41 2.59
N ALA A 55 -17.32 -31.13 3.57
CA ALA A 55 -18.76 -31.18 3.72
C ALA A 55 -19.30 -29.81 4.15
N ARG A 56 -20.29 -29.31 3.41
CA ARG A 56 -20.86 -27.97 3.57
C ARG A 56 -22.22 -28.01 4.26
N GLN A 57 -22.49 -26.99 5.06
CA GLN A 57 -23.70 -26.87 5.85
C GLN A 57 -24.30 -25.47 5.73
N LEU A 58 -25.62 -25.45 5.48
CA LEU A 58 -26.49 -24.29 5.52
C LEU A 58 -27.61 -24.59 6.51
N ILE A 59 -27.84 -23.65 7.42
CA ILE A 59 -28.96 -23.68 8.37
C ILE A 59 -29.96 -22.60 7.96
N LEU A 60 -31.18 -23.04 7.71
CA LEU A 60 -32.34 -22.18 7.43
C LEU A 60 -33.23 -22.17 8.66
N ILE A 61 -33.50 -20.98 9.18
CA ILE A 61 -34.26 -20.78 10.42
C ILE A 61 -35.58 -20.08 10.05
N PRO A 62 -36.74 -20.67 10.35
CA PRO A 62 -38.03 -20.08 10.04
C PRO A 62 -38.33 -18.88 10.96
N GLU A 63 -39.30 -18.05 10.57
CA GLU A 63 -39.79 -16.93 11.40
C GLU A 63 -40.39 -17.40 12.73
N ALA A 64 -41.03 -18.57 12.74
CA ALA A 64 -41.56 -19.25 13.90
C ALA A 64 -41.28 -20.76 13.83
N PRO A 65 -41.21 -21.47 14.98
CA PRO A 65 -41.09 -22.92 15.00
C PRO A 65 -42.18 -23.59 14.14
N VAL A 66 -41.77 -24.56 13.34
CA VAL A 66 -42.67 -25.27 12.44
C VAL A 66 -43.22 -26.50 13.16
N GLU A 67 -44.52 -26.50 13.49
CA GLU A 67 -45.19 -27.67 14.04
C GLU A 67 -45.57 -28.65 12.91
N VAL A 68 -45.11 -29.90 13.03
CA VAL A 68 -45.50 -30.99 12.13
C VAL A 68 -46.36 -31.96 12.93
N ARG A 69 -47.66 -32.02 12.64
CA ARG A 69 -48.62 -32.89 13.33
C ARG A 69 -48.84 -34.18 12.54
N GLY A 70 -48.73 -35.33 13.21
CA GLY A 70 -49.01 -36.63 12.61
C GLY A 70 -48.11 -36.95 11.41
N LYS A 71 -48.72 -37.38 10.30
CA LYS A 71 -48.01 -37.74 9.04
C LYS A 71 -48.06 -36.62 7.98
N ALA A 72 -48.11 -35.35 8.41
CA ALA A 72 -48.16 -34.22 7.48
C ALA A 72 -46.94 -34.23 6.52
N PRO A 73 -47.15 -34.09 5.20
CA PRO A 73 -46.06 -34.10 4.23
C PRO A 73 -45.21 -32.84 4.35
N ILE A 74 -43.89 -33.01 4.24
CA ILE A 74 -42.92 -31.92 4.19
C ILE A 74 -42.30 -31.90 2.78
N ALA A 75 -42.44 -30.77 2.09
CA ALA A 75 -41.83 -30.54 0.79
C ALA A 75 -40.70 -29.52 0.92
N VAL A 76 -39.51 -29.88 0.43
CA VAL A 76 -38.35 -28.98 0.34
C VAL A 76 -37.97 -28.84 -1.13
N THR A 77 -37.98 -27.61 -1.63
CA THR A 77 -37.60 -27.29 -3.01
C THR A 77 -36.30 -26.49 -2.99
N LEU A 78 -35.24 -27.05 -3.57
CA LEU A 78 -33.95 -26.37 -3.73
C LEU A 78 -33.85 -25.77 -5.13
N VAL A 79 -33.76 -24.46 -5.23
CA VAL A 79 -33.74 -23.72 -6.49
C VAL A 79 -32.30 -23.39 -6.86
N HIS A 80 -31.91 -23.75 -8.08
CA HIS A 80 -30.57 -23.54 -8.62
C HIS A 80 -30.65 -22.75 -9.94
N GLN A 81 -31.16 -21.52 -9.87
CA GLN A 81 -31.30 -20.62 -11.03
C GLN A 81 -30.07 -19.73 -11.19
N SER A 82 -28.88 -20.33 -11.13
CA SER A 82 -27.61 -19.62 -11.28
C SER A 82 -27.31 -19.35 -12.75
N GLU A 83 -26.72 -18.19 -13.05
CA GLU A 83 -26.16 -17.86 -14.37
C GLU A 83 -24.94 -18.74 -14.73
N PHE A 84 -24.35 -19.41 -13.74
CA PHE A 84 -23.17 -20.25 -13.92
C PHE A 84 -23.53 -21.70 -14.26
N TYR A 85 -22.93 -22.21 -15.34
CA TYR A 85 -23.16 -23.58 -15.83
C TYR A 85 -22.62 -24.65 -14.86
N ARG A 86 -23.38 -25.74 -14.67
CA ARG A 86 -23.01 -26.93 -13.85
C ARG A 86 -22.67 -26.65 -12.38
N GLN A 87 -23.32 -25.65 -11.76
CA GLN A 87 -23.14 -25.31 -10.35
C GLN A 87 -24.30 -25.75 -9.45
N ALA A 88 -24.96 -26.87 -9.78
CA ALA A 88 -26.01 -27.44 -8.94
C ALA A 88 -25.42 -28.31 -7.82
N ILE A 89 -26.12 -28.41 -6.69
CA ILE A 89 -25.72 -29.31 -5.59
C ILE A 89 -25.97 -30.76 -6.03
N GLY A 90 -24.90 -31.53 -6.22
CA GLY A 90 -24.98 -32.91 -6.68
C GLY A 90 -25.27 -33.94 -5.58
N ARG A 91 -24.79 -33.72 -4.35
CA ARG A 91 -24.98 -34.63 -3.20
C ARG A 91 -25.35 -33.82 -1.98
N PHE A 92 -26.51 -34.08 -1.40
CA PHE A 92 -26.99 -33.37 -0.21
C PHE A 92 -27.69 -34.32 0.75
N ARG A 93 -27.83 -33.85 1.98
CA ARG A 93 -28.65 -34.44 3.03
C ARG A 93 -29.49 -33.34 3.64
N LEU A 94 -30.77 -33.62 3.85
CA LEU A 94 -31.66 -32.75 4.62
C LEU A 94 -31.77 -33.29 6.04
N SER A 95 -31.75 -32.40 7.02
CA SER A 95 -31.99 -32.74 8.42
C SER A 95 -32.82 -31.65 9.07
N LEU A 96 -33.65 -32.06 10.03
CA LEU A 96 -34.45 -31.18 10.86
C LEU A 96 -33.90 -31.23 12.29
N THR A 97 -34.06 -30.15 13.04
CA THR A 97 -33.60 -30.07 14.43
C THR A 97 -34.58 -29.25 15.26
N SER A 98 -34.76 -29.66 16.51
CA SER A 98 -35.54 -28.96 17.53
C SER A 98 -34.66 -28.17 18.49
N MET A 99 -33.36 -28.00 18.19
CA MET A 99 -32.48 -27.19 19.00
C MET A 99 -32.97 -25.73 19.04
N GLU A 100 -32.85 -25.11 20.21
CA GLU A 100 -33.19 -23.70 20.40
C GLU A 100 -32.28 -22.77 19.57
N ARG A 101 -31.01 -23.16 19.36
CA ARG A 101 -29.99 -22.38 18.65
C ARG A 101 -29.32 -23.18 17.53
N PRO A 102 -30.04 -23.51 16.44
CA PRO A 102 -29.52 -24.36 15.37
C PRO A 102 -28.36 -23.71 14.59
N GLU A 103 -28.23 -22.39 14.66
CA GLU A 103 -27.16 -21.62 14.03
C GLU A 103 -25.76 -21.93 14.58
N ARG A 104 -25.65 -22.58 15.75
CA ARG A 104 -24.38 -23.00 16.35
C ARG A 104 -23.67 -24.08 15.52
N ASN A 105 -24.40 -24.90 14.78
CA ASN A 105 -23.83 -25.97 13.96
C ASN A 105 -22.87 -25.48 12.87
N VAL A 106 -23.01 -24.22 12.47
CA VAL A 106 -22.21 -23.59 11.41
C VAL A 106 -21.33 -22.45 11.92
N GLU A 107 -21.18 -22.30 13.24
CA GLU A 107 -20.24 -21.32 13.82
C GLU A 107 -18.79 -21.69 13.55
N VAL A 108 -18.47 -22.98 13.59
CA VAL A 108 -17.17 -23.48 13.13
C VAL A 108 -17.24 -23.62 11.61
N THR A 109 -16.39 -22.87 10.92
CA THR A 109 -16.33 -22.92 9.45
C THR A 109 -15.95 -24.31 8.96
N ALA A 110 -16.38 -24.65 7.75
CA ALA A 110 -16.04 -25.93 7.14
C ALA A 110 -14.52 -26.17 7.07
N ALA A 111 -13.72 -25.11 6.87
CA ALA A 111 -12.26 -25.19 6.85
C ALA A 111 -11.65 -25.56 8.21
N ASN A 112 -12.28 -25.14 9.31
CA ASN A 112 -11.77 -25.37 10.67
C ASN A 112 -12.32 -26.66 11.31
N ARG A 113 -13.46 -27.16 10.82
CA ARG A 113 -14.12 -28.35 11.40
C ARG A 113 -13.22 -29.60 11.43
N PRO A 114 -12.49 -29.98 10.36
CA PRO A 114 -11.59 -31.14 10.41
C PRO A 114 -10.42 -30.95 11.39
N LEU A 115 -9.97 -29.71 11.61
CA LEU A 115 -8.86 -29.41 12.51
C LEU A 115 -9.21 -29.68 13.98
N LEU A 116 -10.50 -29.61 14.34
CA LEU A 116 -10.98 -29.95 15.68
C LEU A 116 -10.82 -31.45 16.00
N SER A 117 -10.82 -32.32 14.98
CA SER A 117 -10.61 -33.75 15.14
C SER A 117 -9.13 -34.14 15.23
N ILE A 118 -8.21 -33.22 14.91
CA ILE A 118 -6.77 -33.43 15.06
C ILE A 118 -6.37 -33.07 16.49
N GLU A 119 -5.72 -34.02 17.17
CA GLU A 119 -5.13 -33.83 18.50
C GLU A 119 -4.16 -32.63 18.50
N VAL A 120 -4.22 -31.79 19.54
CA VAL A 120 -3.46 -30.53 19.61
C VAL A 120 -1.96 -30.74 19.39
N SER A 121 -1.41 -31.80 19.98
CA SER A 121 0.01 -32.20 19.87
C SER A 121 0.43 -32.52 18.42
N LYS A 122 -0.51 -32.97 17.59
CA LYS A 122 -0.29 -33.41 16.20
C LYS A 122 -0.57 -32.34 15.16
N ARG A 123 -1.03 -31.15 15.55
CA ARG A 123 -1.30 -30.04 14.62
C ARG A 123 0.01 -29.42 14.13
N THR A 124 0.09 -29.19 12.82
CA THR A 124 1.19 -28.41 12.21
C THR A 124 1.12 -26.95 12.63
N GLU A 125 2.21 -26.20 12.50
CA GLU A 125 2.24 -24.76 12.82
C GLU A 125 1.15 -23.97 12.07
N LYS A 126 1.03 -24.20 10.75
CA LYS A 126 -0.04 -23.59 9.92
C LYS A 126 -1.45 -23.85 10.48
N GLN A 127 -1.72 -25.08 10.93
CA GLN A 127 -3.01 -25.45 11.50
C GLN A 127 -3.25 -24.78 12.86
N ARG A 128 -2.20 -24.64 13.69
CA ARG A 128 -2.29 -23.91 14.97
C ARG A 128 -2.60 -22.44 14.72
N THR A 129 -1.84 -21.78 13.84
CA THR A 129 -2.06 -20.38 13.47
C THR A 129 -3.48 -20.15 12.95
N GLN A 130 -3.95 -21.01 12.05
CA GLN A 130 -5.33 -20.93 11.53
C GLN A 130 -6.38 -21.05 12.65
N MET A 131 -6.19 -21.95 13.61
CA MET A 131 -7.11 -22.12 14.74
C MET A 131 -7.05 -20.95 15.71
N GLU A 132 -5.86 -20.39 15.96
CA GLU A 132 -5.69 -19.20 16.80
C GLU A 132 -6.37 -17.98 16.17
N GLU A 133 -6.21 -17.75 14.87
CA GLU A 133 -6.87 -16.67 14.14
C GLU A 133 -8.39 -16.81 14.20
N ALA A 134 -8.90 -18.02 13.96
CA ALA A 134 -10.32 -18.32 14.06
C ALA A 134 -10.87 -18.07 15.48
N TYR A 135 -10.13 -18.49 16.51
CA TYR A 135 -10.50 -18.22 17.90
C TYR A 135 -10.48 -16.72 18.20
N ARG A 136 -9.43 -16.00 17.79
CA ARG A 136 -9.31 -14.54 18.00
C ARG A 136 -10.46 -13.76 17.36
N ALA A 137 -11.04 -14.27 16.28
CA ALA A 137 -12.20 -13.66 15.62
C ALA A 137 -13.51 -13.77 16.42
N VAL A 138 -13.66 -14.77 17.29
CA VAL A 138 -14.94 -15.05 18.00
C VAL A 138 -14.84 -15.00 19.52
N ALA A 139 -13.64 -15.07 20.10
CA ALA A 139 -13.43 -15.13 21.54
C ALA A 139 -14.09 -13.94 22.26
N PRO A 140 -14.95 -14.15 23.27
CA PRO A 140 -15.59 -13.06 24.02
C PRO A 140 -14.59 -12.14 24.73
N SER A 141 -13.48 -12.70 25.23
CA SER A 141 -12.41 -11.92 25.89
C SER A 141 -11.71 -10.93 24.96
N LEU A 142 -11.85 -11.08 23.64
CA LEU A 142 -11.24 -10.22 22.64
C LEU A 142 -12.26 -9.27 21.98
N ASP A 143 -13.47 -9.18 22.51
CA ASP A 143 -14.52 -8.34 21.92
C ASP A 143 -14.16 -6.85 21.93
N GLU A 144 -13.68 -6.34 23.07
CA GLU A 144 -13.25 -4.94 23.19
C GLU A 144 -12.04 -4.60 22.29
N PRO A 145 -10.93 -5.38 22.30
CA PRO A 145 -9.85 -5.19 21.33
C PRO A 145 -10.30 -5.23 19.87
N ARG A 146 -11.23 -6.13 19.50
CA ARG A 146 -11.78 -6.19 18.14
C ARG A 146 -12.57 -4.94 17.78
N LYS A 147 -13.39 -4.41 18.69
CA LYS A 147 -14.12 -3.14 18.48
C LYS A 147 -13.15 -1.97 18.31
N GLN A 148 -12.12 -1.90 19.15
CA GLN A 148 -11.08 -0.87 19.04
C GLN A 148 -10.36 -0.95 17.70
N LEU A 149 -9.93 -2.15 17.28
CA LEU A 149 -9.28 -2.38 15.99
C LEU A 149 -10.20 -1.99 14.82
N ALA A 150 -11.49 -2.34 14.88
CA ALA A 150 -12.46 -1.96 13.86
C ALA A 150 -12.66 -0.44 13.80
N GLY A 151 -12.70 0.24 14.95
CA GLY A 151 -12.76 1.70 15.04
C GLY A 151 -11.53 2.38 14.43
N LEU A 152 -10.33 1.90 14.78
CA LEU A 152 -9.07 2.42 14.24
C LEU A 152 -8.95 2.18 12.73
N ARG A 153 -9.36 1.01 12.23
CA ARG A 153 -9.42 0.74 10.78
C ARG A 153 -10.35 1.71 10.07
N LYS A 154 -11.54 1.95 10.62
CA LYS A 154 -12.47 2.95 10.07
C LYS A 154 -11.89 4.36 10.06
N GLN A 155 -11.13 4.74 11.10
CA GLN A 155 -10.42 6.03 11.13
C GLN A 155 -9.31 6.10 10.08
N LEU A 156 -8.54 5.02 9.90
CA LEU A 156 -7.50 4.93 8.89
C LEU A 156 -8.08 5.00 7.47
N ASP A 157 -9.17 4.29 7.20
CA ASP A 157 -9.88 4.35 5.91
C ASP A 157 -10.45 5.76 5.66
N ALA A 158 -11.03 6.38 6.69
CA ALA A 158 -11.56 7.74 6.60
C ALA A 158 -10.46 8.81 6.42
N ALA A 159 -9.22 8.53 6.84
CA ALA A 159 -8.08 9.42 6.59
C ALA A 159 -7.69 9.47 5.11
N GLY A 160 -8.20 8.54 4.26
CA GLY A 160 -8.03 8.59 2.81
C GLY A 160 -6.56 8.50 2.38
N VAL A 161 -5.72 7.85 3.19
CA VAL A 161 -4.30 7.68 2.87
C VAL A 161 -4.18 6.84 1.61
N ALA A 162 -3.57 7.40 0.56
CA ALA A 162 -3.29 6.65 -0.65
C ALA A 162 -2.37 5.47 -0.33
N VAL A 163 -2.89 4.25 -0.46
CA VAL A 163 -2.11 3.02 -0.28
C VAL A 163 -1.58 2.59 -1.64
N ALA A 164 -0.27 2.70 -1.82
CA ALA A 164 0.39 2.09 -2.97
C ALA A 164 0.61 0.60 -2.68
N GLN A 165 0.19 -0.26 -3.61
CA GLN A 165 0.58 -1.66 -3.55
C GLN A 165 2.08 -1.77 -3.82
N VAL A 166 2.78 -2.47 -2.94
CA VAL A 166 4.21 -2.75 -3.08
C VAL A 166 4.41 -4.22 -3.41
N MET A 167 5.42 -4.51 -4.22
CA MET A 167 5.82 -5.88 -4.51
C MET A 167 6.63 -6.41 -3.32
N GLU A 168 6.21 -7.54 -2.77
CA GLU A 168 6.98 -8.27 -1.76
C GLU A 168 7.90 -9.31 -2.44
N ASP A 169 9.07 -9.53 -1.85
CA ASP A 169 9.95 -10.62 -2.30
C ASP A 169 9.34 -11.97 -1.91
N ARG A 170 9.59 -13.00 -2.72
CA ARG A 170 9.11 -14.35 -2.39
C ARG A 170 9.79 -14.82 -1.10
N PRO A 171 9.06 -15.42 -0.13
CA PRO A 171 9.64 -15.80 1.16
C PRO A 171 10.70 -16.90 1.01
N GLU A 172 10.57 -17.76 0.01
CA GLU A 172 11.46 -18.89 -0.22
C GLU A 172 11.97 -18.94 -1.66
N GLY A 173 13.07 -19.67 -1.84
CA GLY A 173 13.71 -19.92 -3.13
C GLY A 173 14.65 -18.79 -3.59
N PRO A 174 15.47 -19.05 -4.62
CA PRO A 174 16.36 -18.04 -5.17
C PRO A 174 15.57 -16.97 -5.91
N LEU A 175 15.97 -15.71 -5.74
CA LEU A 175 15.44 -14.59 -6.52
C LEU A 175 16.13 -14.59 -7.88
N THR A 176 15.46 -15.13 -8.90
CA THR A 176 16.02 -15.26 -10.25
C THR A 176 15.13 -14.60 -11.30
N ALA A 177 15.75 -14.16 -12.39
CA ALA A 177 15.06 -13.64 -13.55
C ALA A 177 15.82 -14.00 -14.84
N PRO A 178 15.14 -14.29 -15.95
CA PRO A 178 15.79 -14.41 -17.26
C PRO A 178 16.27 -13.03 -17.71
N MET A 179 17.54 -12.93 -18.08
CA MET A 179 18.09 -11.73 -18.71
C MET A 179 17.32 -11.45 -20.00
N ARG A 180 16.92 -10.19 -20.23
CA ARG A 180 16.21 -9.80 -21.44
C ARG A 180 17.21 -9.33 -22.48
N ILE A 181 17.43 -10.13 -23.52
CA ILE A 181 18.38 -9.79 -24.59
C ILE A 181 17.91 -8.49 -25.26
N ARG A 182 18.75 -7.44 -25.19
CA ARG A 182 18.43 -6.08 -25.66
C ARG A 182 17.16 -5.49 -25.04
N GLY A 183 16.78 -5.93 -23.82
CA GLY A 183 15.57 -5.47 -23.14
C GLY A 183 14.26 -6.07 -23.68
N SER A 184 14.30 -6.97 -24.66
CA SER A 184 13.09 -7.60 -25.20
C SER A 184 12.51 -8.63 -24.22
N PHE A 185 11.27 -8.40 -23.78
CA PHE A 185 10.54 -9.35 -22.93
C PHE A 185 10.18 -10.67 -23.65
N LEU A 186 10.29 -10.71 -24.98
CA LEU A 186 10.06 -11.92 -25.79
C LEU A 186 11.34 -12.73 -26.02
N SER A 187 12.50 -12.19 -25.66
CA SER A 187 13.81 -12.82 -25.92
C SER A 187 14.52 -13.11 -24.60
N PRO A 188 14.10 -14.16 -23.86
CA PRO A 188 14.79 -14.57 -22.65
C PRO A 188 16.17 -15.14 -23.01
N GLY A 189 17.19 -14.65 -22.31
CA GLY A 189 18.54 -15.21 -22.29
C GLY A 189 18.77 -16.03 -21.03
N GLU A 190 20.03 -16.06 -20.58
CA GLU A 190 20.45 -16.75 -19.37
C GLU A 190 19.68 -16.27 -18.12
N THR A 191 19.37 -17.20 -17.22
CA THR A 191 18.76 -16.87 -15.93
C THR A 191 19.83 -16.38 -14.98
N VAL A 192 19.64 -15.16 -14.45
CA VAL A 192 20.53 -14.56 -13.47
C VAL A 192 19.90 -14.62 -12.07
N ALA A 193 20.75 -14.67 -11.05
CA ALA A 193 20.35 -14.58 -9.65
C ALA A 193 20.60 -13.18 -9.11
N ALA A 194 19.84 -12.79 -8.09
CA ALA A 194 20.07 -11.54 -7.37
C ALA A 194 21.45 -11.53 -6.70
N GLY A 195 22.10 -10.37 -6.72
CA GLY A 195 23.44 -10.15 -6.19
C GLY A 195 23.90 -8.71 -6.42
N VAL A 196 25.17 -8.47 -6.16
CA VAL A 196 25.84 -7.17 -6.41
C VAL A 196 26.95 -7.36 -7.44
N PRO A 197 27.39 -6.31 -8.16
CA PRO A 197 28.45 -6.46 -9.14
C PRO A 197 29.75 -6.98 -8.50
N ALA A 198 30.42 -7.90 -9.17
CA ALA A 198 31.63 -8.57 -8.66
C ALA A 198 32.80 -7.62 -8.35
N ALA A 199 32.81 -6.43 -8.96
CA ALA A 199 33.84 -5.41 -8.76
C ALA A 199 33.73 -4.66 -7.43
N PHE A 200 32.62 -4.82 -6.70
CA PHE A 200 32.37 -4.12 -5.44
C PHE A 200 32.35 -5.09 -4.25
N PRO A 201 32.35 -4.59 -2.99
CA PRO A 201 32.18 -5.44 -1.81
C PRO A 201 30.97 -6.37 -1.97
N GLN A 202 31.13 -7.64 -1.60
CA GLN A 202 30.06 -8.63 -1.76
C GLN A 202 29.11 -8.63 -0.57
N ILE A 203 27.87 -9.07 -0.78
CA ILE A 203 26.91 -9.29 0.32
C ILE A 203 27.50 -10.38 1.25
N PRO A 204 27.49 -10.18 2.59
CA PRO A 204 28.03 -11.16 3.53
C PRO A 204 27.40 -12.55 3.39
N LYS A 205 28.20 -13.59 3.62
CA LYS A 205 27.71 -14.98 3.60
C LYS A 205 26.59 -15.19 4.63
N GLY A 206 25.56 -15.93 4.24
CA GLY A 206 24.40 -16.20 5.10
C GLY A 206 23.30 -15.14 5.03
N VAL A 207 23.56 -13.98 4.40
CA VAL A 207 22.53 -12.99 4.09
C VAL A 207 21.93 -13.32 2.72
N ARG A 208 20.60 -13.40 2.66
CA ARG A 208 19.89 -13.60 1.39
C ARG A 208 20.02 -12.33 0.54
N PRO A 209 20.40 -12.42 -0.75
CA PRO A 209 20.55 -11.24 -1.61
C PRO A 209 19.19 -10.74 -2.10
N ASP A 210 18.36 -10.26 -1.19
CA ASP A 210 17.05 -9.66 -1.44
C ASP A 210 17.12 -8.13 -1.50
N ARG A 211 15.97 -7.46 -1.68
CA ARG A 211 15.93 -5.99 -1.76
C ARG A 211 16.44 -5.32 -0.49
N LEU A 212 16.19 -5.91 0.68
CA LEU A 212 16.64 -5.36 1.96
C LEU A 212 18.16 -5.49 2.09
N ALA A 213 18.74 -6.63 1.71
CA ALA A 213 20.19 -6.80 1.67
C ALA A 213 20.86 -5.81 0.73
N LEU A 214 20.30 -5.58 -0.46
CA LEU A 214 20.80 -4.55 -1.39
C LEU A 214 20.70 -3.14 -0.79
N ALA A 215 19.60 -2.81 -0.13
CA ALA A 215 19.43 -1.51 0.53
C ALA A 215 20.49 -1.28 1.61
N ASN A 216 20.69 -2.25 2.50
CA ASN A 216 21.72 -2.19 3.54
C ASN A 216 23.14 -2.12 2.95
N TRP A 217 23.39 -2.83 1.84
CA TRP A 217 24.65 -2.78 1.12
C TRP A 217 24.91 -1.39 0.51
N LEU A 218 23.90 -0.75 -0.08
CA LEU A 218 24.00 0.58 -0.68
C LEU A 218 24.34 1.67 0.35
N VAL A 219 23.74 1.61 1.54
CA VAL A 219 23.95 2.61 2.62
C VAL A 219 24.91 2.15 3.71
N SER A 220 25.71 1.12 3.42
CA SER A 220 26.75 0.65 4.34
C SER A 220 27.81 1.74 4.57
N LEU A 221 28.34 1.82 5.79
CA LEU A 221 29.49 2.69 6.12
C LEU A 221 30.75 2.31 5.32
N GLU A 222 30.83 1.08 4.83
CA GLU A 222 31.91 0.61 3.96
C GLU A 222 31.74 1.07 2.50
N ASN A 223 30.60 1.69 2.15
CA ASN A 223 30.31 2.26 0.84
C ASN A 223 30.22 3.80 0.91
N PRO A 224 31.36 4.52 0.75
CA PRO A 224 31.36 5.98 0.84
C PRO A 224 30.70 6.67 -0.36
N LEU A 225 30.47 5.97 -1.48
CA LEU A 225 29.98 6.57 -2.71
C LEU A 225 28.57 7.14 -2.54
N THR A 226 27.67 6.39 -1.88
CA THR A 226 26.29 6.80 -1.65
C THR A 226 26.23 8.11 -0.86
N ALA A 227 27.04 8.23 0.20
CA ALA A 227 27.10 9.44 1.01
C ALA A 227 27.67 10.63 0.22
N ARG A 228 28.76 10.44 -0.54
CA ARG A 228 29.35 11.49 -1.38
C ARG A 228 28.37 12.02 -2.42
N VAL A 229 27.65 11.13 -3.12
CA VAL A 229 26.65 11.52 -4.12
C VAL A 229 25.51 12.29 -3.47
N GLN A 230 24.98 11.81 -2.34
CA GLN A 230 23.86 12.45 -1.65
C GLN A 230 24.25 13.84 -1.11
N VAL A 231 25.44 13.97 -0.51
CA VAL A 231 25.97 15.24 -0.03
C VAL A 231 26.16 16.22 -1.18
N ASN A 232 26.72 15.77 -2.31
CA ASN A 232 26.90 16.64 -3.47
C ASN A 232 25.58 17.15 -4.04
N ARG A 233 24.56 16.29 -4.11
CA ARG A 233 23.20 16.70 -4.51
C ARG A 233 22.61 17.71 -3.53
N ALA A 234 22.74 17.48 -2.22
CA ALA A 234 22.29 18.46 -1.23
C ALA A 234 23.02 19.80 -1.37
N TRP A 235 24.35 19.75 -1.54
CA TRP A 235 25.19 20.92 -1.77
C TRP A 235 24.76 21.69 -3.02
N GLU A 236 24.54 20.98 -4.13
CA GLU A 236 24.06 21.55 -5.39
C GLU A 236 22.73 22.28 -5.23
N GLN A 237 21.78 21.72 -4.47
CA GLN A 237 20.49 22.37 -4.20
C GLN A 237 20.64 23.70 -3.42
N PHE A 238 21.67 23.83 -2.58
CA PHE A 238 21.91 25.06 -1.80
C PHE A 238 22.82 26.06 -2.51
N PHE A 239 23.75 25.60 -3.35
CA PHE A 239 24.74 26.45 -4.02
C PHE A 239 24.48 26.66 -5.52
N GLY A 240 23.54 25.94 -6.11
CA GLY A 240 23.26 25.91 -7.55
C GLY A 240 24.29 25.12 -8.37
N ARG A 241 25.35 24.61 -7.73
CA ARG A 241 26.40 23.79 -8.33
C ARG A 241 26.96 22.84 -7.29
N GLY A 242 27.09 21.55 -7.64
CA GLY A 242 27.73 20.56 -6.78
C GLY A 242 29.22 20.82 -6.59
N LEU A 243 29.79 20.23 -5.54
CA LEU A 243 31.25 20.14 -5.38
C LEU A 243 31.88 19.38 -6.55
N VAL A 244 31.19 18.35 -7.02
CA VAL A 244 31.32 17.72 -8.33
C VAL A 244 30.18 18.24 -9.21
N GLU A 245 30.50 18.81 -10.36
CA GLU A 245 29.50 19.41 -11.25
C GLU A 245 28.67 18.34 -11.99
N THR A 246 29.30 17.22 -12.36
CA THR A 246 28.63 16.07 -13.00
C THR A 246 27.94 15.20 -11.94
N SER A 247 26.84 15.69 -11.35
CA SER A 247 26.15 14.97 -10.26
C SER A 247 25.68 13.55 -10.61
N GLU A 248 25.44 13.27 -11.90
CA GLU A 248 25.04 11.95 -12.42
C GLU A 248 26.23 11.06 -12.81
N ASP A 249 27.47 11.56 -12.77
CA ASP A 249 28.69 10.80 -13.03
C ASP A 249 29.77 11.12 -11.98
N PHE A 250 29.84 10.25 -10.97
CA PHE A 250 30.87 10.27 -9.92
C PHE A 250 32.07 9.36 -10.26
N GLY A 251 32.13 8.82 -11.48
CA GLY A 251 33.16 7.91 -11.94
C GLY A 251 34.36 8.63 -12.56
N ALA A 252 35.21 7.86 -13.25
CA ALA A 252 36.41 8.37 -13.92
C ALA A 252 36.12 9.29 -15.12
N GLN A 253 34.88 9.30 -15.62
CA GLN A 253 34.42 10.16 -16.72
C GLN A 253 33.79 11.46 -16.22
N GLY A 254 33.50 11.56 -14.92
CA GLY A 254 32.98 12.76 -14.28
C GLY A 254 34.05 13.80 -13.94
N ASP A 255 33.58 14.97 -13.53
CA ASP A 255 34.44 16.04 -13.04
C ASP A 255 35.07 15.71 -11.69
N ARG A 256 36.29 16.21 -11.48
CA ARG A 256 36.91 16.15 -10.15
C ARG A 256 36.23 17.11 -9.19
N PRO A 257 36.08 16.72 -7.90
CA PRO A 257 35.57 17.61 -6.88
C PRO A 257 36.39 18.90 -6.81
N SER A 258 35.71 20.04 -6.75
CA SER A 258 36.35 21.36 -6.49
C SER A 258 37.03 21.40 -5.12
N HIS A 259 36.43 20.74 -4.12
CA HIS A 259 36.92 20.66 -2.75
C HIS A 259 36.81 19.21 -2.25
N PRO A 260 37.77 18.33 -2.57
CA PRO A 260 37.68 16.90 -2.24
C PRO A 260 37.61 16.63 -0.74
N ASP A 261 38.43 17.32 0.07
CA ASP A 261 38.45 17.13 1.52
C ASP A 261 37.12 17.54 2.18
N LEU A 262 36.48 18.60 1.66
CA LEU A 262 35.16 19.04 2.13
C LEU A 262 34.08 18.01 1.79
N LEU A 263 34.10 17.47 0.57
CA LEU A 263 33.16 16.44 0.15
C LEU A 263 33.29 15.19 1.03
N ASP A 264 34.53 14.77 1.29
CA ASP A 264 34.82 13.60 2.10
C ASP A 264 34.41 13.80 3.55
N TRP A 265 34.72 14.97 4.13
CA TRP A 265 34.31 15.32 5.48
C TRP A 265 32.77 15.36 5.61
N LEU A 266 32.06 16.02 4.69
CA LEU A 266 30.60 16.07 4.71
C LEU A 266 29.97 14.69 4.54
N ALA A 267 30.56 13.82 3.72
CA ALA A 267 30.07 12.45 3.52
C ALA A 267 30.20 11.61 4.79
N VAL A 268 31.34 11.68 5.48
CA VAL A 268 31.54 11.01 6.78
C VAL A 268 30.57 11.57 7.82
N GLU A 269 30.49 12.89 7.94
CA GLU A 269 29.59 13.57 8.89
C GLU A 269 28.12 13.18 8.66
N PHE A 270 27.71 13.06 7.40
CA PHE A 270 26.35 12.64 7.03
C PHE A 270 26.05 11.21 7.47
N MET A 271 26.99 10.28 7.30
CA MET A 271 26.87 8.90 7.74
C MET A 271 26.85 8.78 9.27
N GLU A 272 27.78 9.44 9.97
CA GLU A 272 27.90 9.39 11.43
C GLU A 272 26.68 10.00 12.15
N ARG A 273 26.03 10.98 11.54
CA ARG A 273 24.75 11.56 12.03
C ARG A 273 23.52 10.72 11.68
N GLY A 274 23.71 9.45 11.31
CA GLY A 274 22.64 8.52 11.00
C GLY A 274 21.87 8.88 9.74
N TRP A 275 22.55 9.38 8.71
CA TRP A 275 21.97 9.72 7.40
C TRP A 275 20.85 10.77 7.49
N SER A 276 20.90 11.65 8.50
CA SER A 276 19.86 12.65 8.74
C SER A 276 19.95 13.82 7.76
N GLN A 277 19.08 13.82 6.75
CA GLN A 277 18.95 14.92 5.77
C GLN A 277 18.78 16.28 6.45
N LYS A 278 17.97 16.34 7.51
CA LYS A 278 17.71 17.59 8.26
C LYS A 278 18.97 18.13 8.93
N GLN A 279 19.84 17.26 9.45
CA GLN A 279 21.10 17.69 10.06
C GLN A 279 22.11 18.13 9.01
N LEU A 280 22.22 17.40 7.89
CA LEU A 280 23.06 17.80 6.75
C LEU A 280 22.64 19.17 6.21
N HIS A 281 21.35 19.37 5.95
CA HIS A 281 20.83 20.66 5.49
C HIS A 281 21.13 21.78 6.49
N ARG A 282 20.91 21.54 7.79
CA ARG A 282 21.25 22.51 8.84
C ARG A 282 22.73 22.86 8.78
N LEU A 283 23.60 21.87 8.75
CA LEU A 283 25.05 22.05 8.71
C LEU A 283 25.46 22.96 7.54
N ILE A 284 24.93 22.69 6.34
CA ILE A 284 25.20 23.49 5.14
C ILE A 284 24.70 24.93 5.33
N VAL A 285 23.42 25.14 5.66
CA VAL A 285 22.83 26.49 5.70
C VAL A 285 23.31 27.34 6.87
N THR A 286 23.88 26.74 7.91
CA THR A 286 24.50 27.47 9.03
C THR A 286 26.00 27.67 8.85
N SER A 287 26.62 27.14 7.78
CA SER A 287 28.04 27.34 7.50
C SER A 287 28.36 28.80 7.18
N ASP A 288 29.57 29.24 7.50
CA ASP A 288 30.06 30.56 7.11
C ASP A 288 30.03 30.72 5.59
N THR A 289 30.37 29.66 4.85
CA THR A 289 30.36 29.63 3.38
C THR A 289 28.99 29.95 2.80
N TYR A 290 27.90 29.36 3.32
CA TYR A 290 26.55 29.61 2.85
C TYR A 290 26.05 31.02 3.23
N ARG A 291 26.49 31.51 4.40
CA ARG A 291 26.09 32.82 4.94
C ARG A 291 26.90 34.01 4.40
N GLN A 292 27.85 33.76 3.49
CA GLN A 292 28.57 34.82 2.80
C GLN A 292 27.63 35.76 2.02
N ASP A 293 28.07 36.99 1.82
CA ASP A 293 27.37 37.97 0.99
C ASP A 293 27.38 37.50 -0.48
N SER A 294 26.25 37.63 -1.18
CA SER A 294 26.12 37.23 -2.59
C SER A 294 26.51 38.34 -3.58
N ARG A 295 26.92 39.52 -3.10
CA ARG A 295 27.39 40.63 -3.94
C ARG A 295 28.58 40.21 -4.81
N VAL A 296 28.46 40.51 -6.10
CA VAL A 296 29.49 40.21 -7.10
C VAL A 296 30.26 41.49 -7.41
N THR A 297 31.56 41.52 -7.10
CA THR A 297 32.47 42.59 -7.53
C THR A 297 33.16 42.23 -8.85
N PRO A 298 33.65 43.20 -9.64
CA PRO A 298 34.38 42.89 -10.88
C PRO A 298 35.56 41.94 -10.67
N LEU A 299 36.30 42.09 -9.57
CA LEU A 299 37.42 41.22 -9.23
C LEU A 299 36.97 39.78 -8.93
N LEU A 300 35.88 39.61 -8.18
CA LEU A 300 35.31 38.28 -7.90
C LEU A 300 34.76 37.62 -9.17
N GLN A 301 34.11 38.39 -10.04
CA GLN A 301 33.62 37.88 -11.32
C GLN A 301 34.76 37.42 -12.23
N GLN A 302 35.89 38.12 -12.23
CA GLN A 302 37.05 37.74 -13.03
C GLN A 302 37.74 36.47 -12.48
N ARG A 303 37.88 36.35 -11.15
CA ARG A 303 38.61 35.24 -10.53
C ARG A 303 37.78 33.98 -10.36
N ASP A 304 36.49 34.11 -10.11
CA ASP A 304 35.56 33.00 -9.91
C ASP A 304 34.18 33.31 -10.53
N PRO A 305 34.08 33.34 -11.87
CA PRO A 305 32.86 33.73 -12.57
C PRO A 305 31.66 32.84 -12.23
N TYR A 306 31.91 31.57 -11.88
CA TYR A 306 30.88 30.55 -11.63
C TYR A 306 30.71 30.20 -10.15
N ASN A 307 31.35 30.95 -9.24
CA ASN A 307 31.37 30.67 -7.80
C ASN A 307 31.85 29.25 -7.43
N ARG A 308 32.73 28.64 -8.24
CA ARG A 308 33.27 27.29 -8.02
C ARG A 308 34.20 27.23 -6.82
N LEU A 309 34.88 28.32 -6.51
CA LEU A 309 35.76 28.46 -5.34
C LEU A 309 35.01 29.00 -4.11
N LEU A 310 33.68 29.14 -4.21
CA LEU A 310 32.81 29.55 -3.11
C LEU A 310 33.21 30.93 -2.53
N ALA A 311 33.69 31.83 -3.39
CA ALA A 311 34.19 33.15 -2.99
C ALA A 311 33.09 34.13 -2.58
N ARG A 312 31.82 33.75 -2.71
CA ARG A 312 30.62 34.53 -2.36
C ARG A 312 29.44 33.62 -2.04
N GLY A 313 28.41 34.19 -1.43
CA GLY A 313 27.16 33.50 -1.15
C GLY A 313 26.44 33.03 -2.42
N PRO A 314 25.65 31.95 -2.34
CA PRO A 314 24.99 31.38 -3.50
C PRO A 314 23.92 32.32 -4.07
N ARG A 315 23.80 32.32 -5.40
CA ARG A 315 22.77 33.09 -6.12
C ARG A 315 22.27 32.26 -7.30
N PHE A 316 21.05 31.76 -7.19
CA PHE A 316 20.42 30.90 -8.19
C PHE A 316 18.95 31.28 -8.38
N ARG A 317 18.35 30.78 -9.46
CA ARG A 317 16.94 30.99 -9.77
C ARG A 317 16.10 30.16 -8.81
N LEU A 318 15.06 30.77 -8.26
CA LEU A 318 14.07 30.06 -7.44
C LEU A 318 13.17 29.21 -8.34
N GLU A 319 12.85 28.00 -7.89
CA GLU A 319 11.84 27.14 -8.52
C GLU A 319 10.43 27.75 -8.38
N ALA A 320 9.50 27.33 -9.22
CA ALA A 320 8.16 27.91 -9.28
C ALA A 320 7.41 27.85 -7.93
N GLU A 321 7.55 26.75 -7.19
CA GLU A 321 6.99 26.59 -5.84
C GLU A 321 7.58 27.62 -4.87
N MET A 322 8.90 27.86 -4.94
CA MET A 322 9.60 28.81 -4.10
C MET A 322 9.21 30.25 -4.44
N ILE A 323 9.04 30.58 -5.73
CA ILE A 323 8.57 31.89 -6.18
C ILE A 323 7.17 32.15 -5.61
N ARG A 324 6.26 31.18 -5.77
CA ARG A 324 4.90 31.29 -5.20
C ARG A 324 4.93 31.49 -3.69
N ASP A 325 5.72 30.70 -2.98
CA ASP A 325 5.80 30.77 -1.52
C ASP A 325 6.44 32.08 -1.04
N ALA A 326 7.41 32.63 -1.77
CA ALA A 326 8.00 33.93 -1.49
C ALA A 326 6.97 35.07 -1.65
N VAL A 327 6.15 35.03 -2.71
CA VAL A 327 5.07 36.01 -2.94
C VAL A 327 3.99 35.93 -1.85
N LEU A 328 3.57 34.72 -1.46
CA LEU A 328 2.61 34.56 -0.36
C LEU A 328 3.18 34.98 0.99
N SER A 329 4.47 34.72 1.22
CA SER A 329 5.16 35.12 2.44
C SER A 329 5.24 36.64 2.54
N SER A 330 5.61 37.34 1.47
CA SER A 330 5.67 38.81 1.46
C SER A 330 4.29 39.47 1.61
N ALA A 331 3.23 38.80 1.16
CA ALA A 331 1.84 39.22 1.38
C ALA A 331 1.29 38.86 2.77
N GLY A 332 2.03 38.11 3.60
CA GLY A 332 1.55 37.64 4.91
C GLY A 332 0.45 36.56 4.86
N LEU A 333 0.27 35.91 3.70
CA LEU A 333 -0.79 34.92 3.46
C LEU A 333 -0.31 33.46 3.62
N LEU A 334 1.00 33.21 3.55
CA LEU A 334 1.55 31.86 3.52
C LEU A 334 1.17 31.05 4.77
N SER A 335 0.50 29.91 4.57
CA SER A 335 0.24 28.93 5.62
C SER A 335 1.42 27.98 5.81
N LEU A 336 2.00 27.97 7.01
CA LEU A 336 3.12 27.10 7.40
C LEU A 336 2.71 25.71 7.91
N LYS A 337 1.42 25.38 7.85
CA LYS A 337 0.86 24.07 8.21
C LYS A 337 1.66 22.94 7.55
N LEU A 338 2.04 21.94 8.34
CA LEU A 338 2.83 20.77 7.93
C LEU A 338 1.92 19.52 7.84
N GLY A 339 2.11 18.70 6.81
CA GLY A 339 1.38 17.45 6.61
C GLY A 339 -0.03 17.63 6.01
N GLY A 340 -0.85 16.59 6.06
CA GLY A 340 -2.20 16.60 5.47
C GLY A 340 -2.23 16.39 3.96
N PRO A 341 -3.44 16.36 3.37
CA PRO A 341 -3.62 16.09 1.94
C PRO A 341 -3.10 17.25 1.07
N SER A 342 -2.96 16.96 -0.22
CA SER A 342 -2.72 17.98 -1.24
C SER A 342 -3.89 18.99 -1.29
N VAL A 343 -3.57 20.23 -1.63
CA VAL A 343 -4.51 21.34 -1.73
C VAL A 343 -4.67 21.82 -3.16
N PHE A 344 -5.78 22.51 -3.39
CA PHE A 344 -6.24 22.98 -4.69
C PHE A 344 -6.36 24.51 -4.62
N PRO A 345 -5.24 25.26 -4.66
CA PRO A 345 -5.28 26.73 -4.69
C PRO A 345 -6.07 27.24 -5.91
N HIS A 346 -6.37 28.53 -5.95
CA HIS A 346 -7.16 29.10 -7.03
C HIS A 346 -6.57 28.77 -8.41
N GLN A 347 -7.38 28.17 -9.29
CA GLN A 347 -7.03 27.89 -10.68
C GLN A 347 -8.12 28.50 -11.56
N PRO A 348 -7.76 29.21 -12.65
CA PRO A 348 -8.74 29.65 -13.64
C PRO A 348 -9.57 28.48 -14.22
N GLU A 349 -10.81 28.77 -14.58
CA GLU A 349 -11.71 27.78 -15.19
C GLU A 349 -11.18 27.27 -16.54
N GLY A 350 -11.57 26.04 -16.91
CA GLY A 350 -11.20 25.43 -18.20
C GLY A 350 -9.86 24.71 -18.24
N ILE A 351 -9.00 24.88 -17.22
CA ILE A 351 -7.66 24.25 -17.18
C ILE A 351 -7.71 22.76 -16.81
N TRP A 352 -8.69 22.39 -15.98
CA TRP A 352 -8.85 21.02 -15.49
C TRP A 352 -9.81 20.16 -16.35
N ASP A 353 -10.46 20.76 -17.34
CA ASP A 353 -11.50 20.08 -18.11
C ASP A 353 -10.89 18.98 -18.99
N LEU A 354 -11.39 17.75 -18.83
CA LEU A 354 -10.88 16.56 -19.53
C LEU A 354 -12.03 15.83 -20.24
N PRO A 355 -11.86 15.38 -21.50
CA PRO A 355 -12.90 14.65 -22.24
C PRO A 355 -13.29 13.30 -21.62
N TYR A 356 -12.41 12.70 -20.81
CA TYR A 356 -12.55 11.31 -20.32
C TYR A 356 -12.66 11.22 -18.79
N SER A 357 -12.73 12.34 -18.07
CA SER A 357 -12.86 12.35 -16.61
C SER A 357 -13.84 13.43 -16.17
N ASN A 358 -14.70 13.09 -15.20
CA ASN A 358 -15.63 14.03 -14.58
C ASN A 358 -15.04 14.68 -13.31
N GLU A 359 -13.76 14.44 -13.01
CA GLU A 359 -13.06 15.10 -11.89
C GLU A 359 -13.00 16.61 -12.12
N LYS A 360 -13.16 17.38 -11.05
CA LYS A 360 -13.09 18.85 -11.09
C LYS A 360 -12.05 19.37 -10.12
N TRP A 361 -11.44 20.50 -10.48
CA TRP A 361 -10.62 21.26 -9.56
C TRP A 361 -11.53 21.92 -8.51
N VAL A 362 -11.69 21.28 -7.36
CA VAL A 362 -12.46 21.83 -6.24
C VAL A 362 -11.54 22.73 -5.43
N GLN A 363 -11.63 24.04 -5.65
CA GLN A 363 -10.80 25.02 -4.97
C GLN A 363 -10.88 24.83 -3.44
N SER A 364 -9.71 24.68 -2.81
CA SER A 364 -9.56 24.62 -1.35
C SER A 364 -10.09 25.89 -0.70
N LYS A 365 -10.44 25.84 0.59
CA LYS A 365 -11.00 26.97 1.34
C LYS A 365 -10.06 27.37 2.49
N GLY A 366 -10.18 28.61 2.94
CA GLY A 366 -9.42 29.10 4.09
C GLY A 366 -7.90 29.10 3.87
N ASP A 367 -7.15 28.73 4.91
CA ASP A 367 -5.68 28.69 4.89
C ASP A 367 -5.13 27.68 3.87
N ASP A 368 -5.90 26.67 3.50
CA ASP A 368 -5.50 25.65 2.54
C ASP A 368 -5.30 26.24 1.11
N GLN A 369 -5.85 27.42 0.80
CA GLN A 369 -5.56 28.13 -0.47
C GLN A 369 -4.12 28.66 -0.55
N TYR A 370 -3.51 28.91 0.61
CA TYR A 370 -2.24 29.62 0.73
C TYR A 370 -1.14 28.74 1.35
N ARG A 371 -1.31 27.40 1.33
CA ARG A 371 -0.22 26.50 1.74
C ARG A 371 0.98 26.63 0.84
N ARG A 372 2.12 26.17 1.34
CA ARG A 372 3.36 26.00 0.57
C ARG A 372 3.13 25.25 -0.74
N GLY A 373 3.84 25.63 -1.79
CA GLY A 373 3.79 25.05 -3.13
C GLY A 373 3.93 23.51 -3.11
N LEU A 374 4.73 23.00 -2.18
CA LEU A 374 4.89 21.57 -1.84
C LEU A 374 3.56 20.79 -1.69
N TYR A 375 2.50 21.43 -1.20
CA TYR A 375 1.21 20.78 -0.98
C TYR A 375 0.25 20.95 -2.17
N THR A 376 0.61 21.70 -3.20
CA THR A 376 -0.26 21.91 -4.36
C THR A 376 -0.43 20.61 -5.12
N PHE A 377 -1.68 20.21 -5.39
CA PHE A 377 -1.95 19.02 -6.18
C PHE A 377 -1.34 19.15 -7.58
N ALA A 378 -0.57 18.14 -7.99
CA ALA A 378 0.03 18.08 -9.31
C ALA A 378 -0.48 16.85 -10.06
N ARG A 379 -0.99 17.07 -11.28
CA ARG A 379 -1.36 16.00 -12.22
C ARG A 379 -0.40 16.04 -13.40
N ARG A 380 0.15 14.88 -13.78
CA ARG A 380 1.10 14.78 -14.91
C ARG A 380 0.54 15.36 -16.22
N THR A 381 -0.75 15.20 -16.48
CA THR A 381 -1.40 15.67 -17.72
C THR A 381 -1.95 17.10 -17.65
N ALA A 382 -2.04 17.68 -16.45
CA ALA A 382 -2.53 19.04 -16.24
C ALA A 382 -1.85 19.64 -14.99
N PRO A 383 -0.57 20.05 -15.11
CA PRO A 383 0.15 20.66 -14.00
C PRO A 383 -0.50 21.98 -13.57
N TYR A 384 -0.29 22.39 -12.33
CA TYR A 384 -0.84 23.65 -11.84
C TYR A 384 -0.23 24.83 -12.63
N PRO A 385 -1.03 25.75 -13.21
CA PRO A 385 -0.57 26.74 -14.20
C PRO A 385 0.58 27.62 -13.74
N SER A 386 0.59 28.05 -12.48
CA SER A 386 1.69 28.88 -11.99
C SER A 386 3.01 28.12 -12.00
N MET A 387 2.99 26.79 -11.81
CA MET A 387 4.21 25.97 -11.83
C MET A 387 4.76 25.77 -13.23
N LEU A 388 3.95 25.96 -14.28
CA LEU A 388 4.41 25.93 -15.67
C LEU A 388 4.97 27.27 -16.15
N THR A 389 4.56 28.36 -15.49
CA THR A 389 4.91 29.71 -15.94
C THR A 389 6.31 30.11 -15.49
N PHE A 390 6.77 29.62 -14.34
CA PHE A 390 7.99 30.08 -13.66
C PHE A 390 9.13 29.08 -13.72
#